data_AF-A0A523XVV0-F1
#
_entry.id   AF-A0A523XVV0-F1
#
_cell.length_a   1.000
_cell.length_b   1.000
_cell.length_c   1.000
_cell.angle_alpha   90.00
_cell.angle_beta   90.00
_cell.angle_gamma   90.00
#
_symmetry.space_group_name_H-M   'P 1'
#
loop_
_entity.id
_entity.type
_entity.pdbx_description
1 polymer ?
#
loop_
_entity_poly.entity_id
_entity_poly.type
_entity_poly.pdbx_seq_one_letter_code
_entity_poly.pdbx_strand_id
1 'polypeptide(L)'
;SEVRVNGVVTDVNSGNIDKILADCDLVVDGTDNLETRYLINDTCVKHKIPWVHGACLSSSGMSFNILPGGPCFRCMYAVAPELGRTPTCETEGILTSVPQLVGAIQATEAVKIICKTENISRRLIHVDLAAGTFEAIAVERSESCPACVKGHFEYLGKERTSSAVSLCGRNSVQIVPANETTVDLKALEKKLKTVGDVSHMGYLLNFKKEGHELVCFPDVRAIVRGTSDIGLAKSLYSRYIGN
;
A
#
# COMPACT_ATOMS: atom_id res chain seq x y z
N SER A 1 18.06 18.32 -17.37
CA SER A 1 17.75 17.60 -16.11
C SER A 1 17.54 16.15 -16.42
N GLU A 2 18.20 15.25 -15.70
CA GLU A 2 18.04 13.79 -15.87
C GLU A 2 17.14 13.28 -14.74
N VAL A 3 16.06 12.57 -15.08
CA VAL A 3 15.17 11.93 -14.11
C VAL A 3 15.70 10.54 -13.84
N ARG A 4 16.01 10.23 -12.57
CA ARG A 4 16.37 8.87 -12.14
C ARG A 4 15.18 8.22 -11.46
N VAL A 5 14.80 7.04 -11.93
CA VAL A 5 13.71 6.24 -11.36
C VAL A 5 14.33 5.01 -10.68
N ASN A 6 14.11 4.87 -9.37
CA ASN A 6 14.52 3.70 -8.61
C ASN A 6 13.28 2.88 -8.23
N GLY A 7 13.07 1.75 -8.89
CA GLY A 7 11.96 0.85 -8.59
C GLY A 7 12.30 -0.07 -7.42
N VAL A 8 11.53 0.00 -6.34
CA VAL A 8 11.65 -0.91 -5.19
C VAL A 8 10.53 -1.94 -5.27
N VAL A 9 10.87 -3.18 -5.65
CA VAL A 9 9.90 -4.27 -5.82
C VAL A 9 9.68 -4.98 -4.48
N THR A 10 8.90 -4.36 -3.59
CA THR A 10 8.52 -4.94 -2.29
C THR A 10 7.19 -4.36 -1.80
N ASP A 11 6.50 -5.05 -0.90
CA ASP A 11 5.36 -4.45 -0.20
C ASP A 11 5.87 -3.58 0.95
N VAL A 12 5.32 -2.37 1.06
CA VAL A 12 5.64 -1.47 2.18
C VAL A 12 5.03 -2.04 3.47
N ASN A 13 5.86 -2.19 4.50
CA ASN A 13 5.48 -2.70 5.82
C ASN A 13 6.38 -2.11 6.93
N SER A 14 6.05 -2.38 8.21
CA SER A 14 6.74 -1.79 9.37
C SER A 14 8.25 -2.08 9.41
N GLY A 15 8.69 -3.20 8.84
CA GLY A 15 10.10 -3.58 8.81
C GLY A 15 10.94 -2.89 7.73
N ASN A 16 10.32 -2.35 6.66
CA ASN A 16 11.06 -1.76 5.54
C ASN A 16 10.74 -0.29 5.27
N ILE A 17 9.62 0.26 5.75
CA ILE A 17 9.18 1.62 5.38
C ILE A 17 10.18 2.70 5.82
N ASP A 18 10.79 2.57 7.00
CA ASP A 18 11.80 3.52 7.48
C ASP A 18 13.00 3.59 6.53
N LYS A 19 13.40 2.45 5.94
CA LYS A 19 14.49 2.39 4.95
C LYS A 19 14.06 2.91 3.58
N ILE A 20 12.83 2.60 3.15
CA ILE A 20 12.29 3.05 1.86
C ILE A 20 12.16 4.58 1.84
N LEU A 21 11.78 5.20 2.96
CA LEU A 21 11.53 6.64 3.07
C LEU A 21 12.72 7.47 3.60
N ALA A 22 13.86 6.83 3.91
CA ALA A 22 14.98 7.47 4.61
C ALA A 22 15.50 8.76 3.94
N ASP A 23 15.53 8.79 2.61
CA ASP A 23 16.06 9.91 1.81
C ASP A 23 14.95 10.65 1.03
N CYS A 24 13.69 10.50 1.42
CA CYS A 24 12.56 11.13 0.72
C CYS A 24 12.23 12.51 1.30
N ASP A 25 12.23 13.54 0.44
CA ASP A 25 11.75 14.89 0.79
C ASP A 25 10.22 14.99 0.88
N LEU A 26 9.52 14.07 0.21
CA LEU A 26 8.06 14.06 0.06
C LEU A 26 7.59 12.63 -0.25
N VAL A 27 6.45 12.24 0.31
CA VAL A 27 5.73 11.02 -0.06
C VAL A 27 4.48 11.38 -0.86
N VAL A 28 4.20 10.59 -1.90
CA VAL A 28 2.91 10.60 -2.63
C VAL A 28 2.39 9.16 -2.62
N ASP A 29 1.21 8.92 -2.05
CA ASP A 29 0.64 7.57 -2.01
C ASP A 29 -0.37 7.34 -3.12
N GLY A 30 -0.25 6.19 -3.79
CA GLY A 30 -1.27 5.64 -4.68
C GLY A 30 -1.83 4.31 -4.16
N THR A 31 -1.80 4.11 -2.85
CA THR A 31 -2.18 2.83 -2.23
C THR A 31 -3.70 2.75 -2.05
N ASP A 32 -4.26 1.56 -2.14
CA ASP A 32 -5.67 1.26 -1.86
C ASP A 32 -5.87 0.58 -0.49
N ASN A 33 -4.77 0.33 0.23
CA ASN A 33 -4.76 -0.37 1.51
C ASN A 33 -4.72 0.62 2.70
N LEU A 34 -5.74 0.57 3.56
CA LEU A 34 -5.84 1.43 4.75
C LEU A 34 -4.70 1.20 5.75
N GLU A 35 -4.32 -0.05 6.02
CA GLU A 35 -3.21 -0.37 6.94
C GLU A 35 -1.89 0.23 6.44
N THR A 36 -1.62 0.15 5.13
CA THR A 36 -0.46 0.82 4.53
C THR A 36 -0.53 2.34 4.70
N ARG A 37 -1.71 2.96 4.57
CA ARG A 37 -1.88 4.41 4.80
C ARG A 37 -1.63 4.80 6.26
N TYR A 38 -2.07 3.99 7.23
CA TYR A 38 -1.73 4.21 8.64
C TYR A 38 -0.23 4.06 8.91
N LEU A 39 0.43 3.10 8.26
CA LEU A 39 1.87 2.95 8.35
C LEU A 39 2.64 4.13 7.73
N ILE A 40 2.22 4.60 6.54
CA ILE A 40 2.77 5.80 5.90
C ILE A 40 2.58 7.00 6.82
N ASN A 41 1.39 7.17 7.40
CA ASN A 41 1.11 8.23 8.37
C ASN A 41 2.10 8.21 9.53
N ASP A 42 2.20 7.08 10.23
CA ASP A 42 3.02 6.95 11.42
C ASP A 42 4.50 7.26 11.11
N THR A 43 4.98 6.80 9.95
CA THR A 43 6.35 7.06 9.47
C THR A 43 6.58 8.51 9.09
N CYS A 44 5.67 9.12 8.32
CA CYS A 44 5.77 10.51 7.89
C CYS A 44 5.68 11.48 9.07
N VAL A 45 4.81 11.21 10.05
CA VAL A 45 4.69 12.01 11.28
C VAL A 45 5.96 11.90 12.12
N LYS A 46 6.50 10.67 12.32
CA LYS A 46 7.73 10.43 13.08
C LYS A 46 8.91 11.20 12.49
N HIS A 47 9.10 11.11 11.17
CA HIS A 47 10.26 11.70 10.47
C HIS A 47 10.01 13.12 9.95
N LYS A 48 8.81 13.66 10.16
CA LYS A 48 8.39 14.98 9.65
C LYS A 48 8.54 15.10 8.13
N ILE A 49 8.22 14.03 7.42
CA ILE A 49 8.21 14.00 5.95
C ILE A 49 6.81 14.45 5.50
N PRO A 50 6.67 15.47 4.64
CA PRO A 50 5.39 15.81 4.04
C PRO A 50 4.84 14.64 3.21
N TRP A 51 3.51 14.48 3.21
CA TRP A 51 2.85 13.42 2.46
C TRP A 51 1.61 13.97 1.74
N VAL A 52 1.53 13.73 0.44
CA VAL A 52 0.36 14.03 -0.38
C VAL A 52 -0.53 12.79 -0.47
N HIS A 53 -1.58 12.78 0.36
CA HIS A 53 -2.55 11.70 0.41
C HIS A 53 -3.46 11.69 -0.83
N GLY A 54 -3.76 10.51 -1.38
CA GLY A 54 -4.80 10.29 -2.39
C GLY A 54 -5.67 9.07 -2.10
N ALA A 55 -6.98 9.17 -2.40
CA ALA A 55 -7.91 8.04 -2.35
C ALA A 55 -9.01 8.18 -3.40
N CYS A 56 -9.50 7.06 -3.91
CA CYS A 56 -10.55 7.00 -4.91
C CYS A 56 -11.51 5.84 -4.62
N LEU A 57 -12.80 6.01 -4.91
CA LEU A 57 -13.83 4.99 -4.82
C LEU A 57 -14.99 5.35 -5.74
N SER A 58 -15.45 4.41 -6.59
CA SER A 58 -16.55 4.66 -7.53
C SER A 58 -16.27 5.89 -8.42
N SER A 59 -17.15 6.91 -8.43
CA SER A 59 -17.01 8.18 -9.14
C SER A 59 -16.34 9.29 -8.32
N SER A 60 -15.90 9.00 -7.09
CA SER A 60 -15.42 10.01 -6.14
C SER A 60 -13.95 9.82 -5.78
N GLY A 61 -13.26 10.93 -5.56
CA GLY A 61 -11.84 10.98 -5.21
C GLY A 61 -11.54 12.05 -4.17
N MET A 62 -10.41 11.90 -3.50
CA MET A 62 -9.93 12.92 -2.57
C MET A 62 -8.41 13.01 -2.56
N SER A 63 -7.90 14.20 -2.22
CA SER A 63 -6.49 14.42 -1.95
C SER A 63 -6.29 15.38 -0.77
N PHE A 64 -5.27 15.11 0.05
CA PHE A 64 -4.95 15.93 1.21
C PHE A 64 -3.45 16.01 1.47
N ASN A 65 -2.93 17.22 1.69
CA ASN A 65 -1.54 17.42 2.07
C ASN A 65 -1.37 17.28 3.58
N ILE A 66 -0.73 16.20 4.03
CA ILE A 66 -0.33 15.99 5.41
C ILE A 66 1.05 16.61 5.58
N LEU A 67 1.06 17.81 6.16
CA LEU A 67 2.27 18.61 6.36
C LEU A 67 2.74 18.53 7.82
N PRO A 68 4.06 18.56 8.08
CA PRO A 68 4.59 18.61 9.44
C PRO A 68 3.98 19.73 10.27
N GLY A 69 3.53 19.40 11.48
CA GLY A 69 2.84 20.33 12.40
C GLY A 69 1.35 20.53 12.12
N GLY A 70 0.82 20.04 11.00
CA GLY A 70 -0.61 20.07 10.67
C GLY A 70 -1.39 18.86 11.21
N PRO A 71 -2.68 18.73 10.83
CA PRO A 71 -3.43 17.48 11.01
C PRO A 71 -2.79 16.33 10.22
N CYS A 72 -2.79 15.14 10.81
CA CYS A 72 -2.31 13.93 10.15
C CYS A 72 -3.48 13.05 9.68
N PHE A 73 -3.18 11.92 9.05
CA PHE A 73 -4.22 10.99 8.57
C PHE A 73 -5.11 10.48 9.70
N ARG A 74 -4.55 10.24 10.90
CA ARG A 74 -5.33 9.87 12.09
C ARG A 74 -6.23 10.99 12.63
N CYS A 75 -6.04 12.25 12.21
CA CYS A 75 -7.00 13.32 12.52
C CYS A 75 -8.26 13.22 11.64
N MET A 76 -8.13 12.71 10.41
CA MET A 76 -9.27 12.47 9.51
C MET A 76 -9.95 11.13 9.83
N TYR A 77 -9.17 10.10 10.11
CA TYR A 77 -9.63 8.73 10.35
C TYR A 77 -9.14 8.23 11.71
N ALA A 78 -9.84 8.64 12.77
CA ALA A 78 -9.42 8.44 14.16
C ALA A 78 -9.20 6.96 14.55
N VAL A 79 -10.01 6.05 13.99
CA VAL A 79 -9.91 4.60 14.21
C VAL A 79 -10.01 3.92 12.85
N ALA A 80 -9.15 2.94 12.61
CA ALA A 80 -9.25 2.11 11.42
C ALA A 80 -10.61 1.38 11.44
N PRO A 81 -11.43 1.48 10.39
CA PRO A 81 -12.66 0.71 10.32
C PRO A 81 -12.35 -0.79 10.38
N GLU A 82 -13.27 -1.58 10.95
CA GLU A 82 -13.13 -3.04 11.01
C GLU A 82 -12.89 -3.61 9.61
N LEU A 83 -11.94 -4.55 9.50
CA LEU A 83 -11.61 -5.23 8.26
C LEU A 83 -12.89 -5.82 7.64
N GLY A 84 -13.16 -5.47 6.37
CA GLY A 84 -14.31 -5.97 5.61
C GLY A 84 -15.60 -5.13 5.71
N ARG A 85 -15.62 -4.01 6.43
CA ARG A 85 -16.80 -3.11 6.50
C ARG A 85 -16.70 -1.86 5.64
N THR A 86 -15.56 -1.62 4.99
CA THR A 86 -15.38 -0.47 4.08
C THR A 86 -15.47 -0.93 2.63
N PRO A 87 -16.30 -0.28 1.79
CA PRO A 87 -16.33 -0.59 0.36
C PRO A 87 -14.94 -0.36 -0.26
N THR A 88 -14.51 -1.25 -1.14
CA THR A 88 -13.21 -1.16 -1.83
C THR A 88 -13.41 -0.88 -3.31
N CYS A 89 -12.35 -0.43 -3.99
CA CYS A 89 -12.35 -0.29 -5.46
C CYS A 89 -12.74 -1.59 -6.17
N GLU A 90 -12.49 -2.75 -5.54
CA GLU A 90 -12.84 -4.06 -6.08
C GLU A 90 -14.31 -4.43 -5.87
N THR A 91 -15.00 -3.88 -4.85
CA THR A 91 -16.43 -4.13 -4.60
C THR A 91 -17.35 -3.14 -5.29
N GLU A 92 -16.98 -1.85 -5.30
CA GLU A 92 -17.79 -0.77 -5.89
C GLU A 92 -17.40 -0.44 -7.33
N GLY A 93 -16.23 -0.92 -7.77
CA GLY A 93 -15.61 -0.46 -8.99
C GLY A 93 -15.02 0.95 -8.83
N ILE A 94 -14.34 1.39 -9.88
CA ILE A 94 -13.76 2.72 -9.94
C ILE A 94 -13.85 3.28 -11.36
N LEU A 95 -14.39 4.49 -11.49
CA LEU A 95 -14.38 5.19 -12.75
C LEU A 95 -12.94 5.60 -13.07
N THR A 96 -12.41 5.14 -14.21
CA THR A 96 -10.97 5.25 -14.54
C THR A 96 -10.46 6.69 -14.59
N SER A 97 -11.32 7.68 -14.84
CA SER A 97 -10.95 9.11 -14.81
C SER A 97 -10.67 9.63 -13.40
N VAL A 98 -11.19 9.00 -12.35
CA VAL A 98 -11.04 9.48 -10.97
C VAL A 98 -9.58 9.37 -10.48
N PRO A 99 -8.88 8.22 -10.59
CA PRO A 99 -7.45 8.16 -10.25
C PRO A 99 -6.57 9.09 -11.06
N GLN A 100 -6.92 9.34 -12.33
CA GLN A 100 -6.16 10.26 -13.19
C GLN A 100 -6.25 11.70 -12.66
N LEU A 101 -7.47 12.12 -12.29
CA LEU A 101 -7.69 13.43 -11.71
C LEU A 101 -7.02 13.58 -10.34
N VAL A 102 -7.21 12.60 -9.45
CA VAL A 102 -6.58 12.61 -8.12
C VAL A 102 -5.05 12.62 -8.24
N GLY A 103 -4.48 11.79 -9.10
CA GLY A 103 -3.04 11.78 -9.37
C GLY A 103 -2.52 13.12 -9.91
N ALA A 104 -3.27 13.81 -10.77
CA ALA A 104 -2.92 15.14 -11.26
C ALA A 104 -2.93 16.19 -10.14
N ILE A 105 -3.91 16.13 -9.23
CA ILE A 105 -3.98 16.98 -8.03
C ILE A 105 -2.77 16.68 -7.13
N GLN A 106 -2.49 15.40 -6.86
CA GLN A 106 -1.36 14.99 -6.01
C GLN A 106 -0.02 15.47 -6.58
N ALA A 107 0.20 15.30 -7.89
CA ALA A 107 1.42 15.74 -8.56
C ALA A 107 1.59 17.26 -8.48
N THR A 108 0.50 18.01 -8.64
CA THR A 108 0.52 19.48 -8.53
C THR A 108 0.89 19.94 -7.12
N GLU A 109 0.28 19.34 -6.10
CA GLU A 109 0.60 19.66 -4.71
C GLU A 109 2.01 19.22 -4.32
N ALA A 110 2.49 18.09 -4.84
CA ALA A 110 3.86 17.63 -4.67
C ALA A 110 4.88 18.68 -5.17
N VAL A 111 4.68 19.19 -6.38
CA VAL A 111 5.51 20.26 -6.95
C VAL A 111 5.46 21.51 -6.08
N LYS A 112 4.27 21.94 -5.63
CA LYS A 112 4.12 23.11 -4.76
C LYS A 112 4.85 22.96 -3.43
N ILE A 113 4.82 21.76 -2.83
CA ILE A 113 5.51 21.45 -1.57
C ILE A 113 7.03 21.48 -1.77
N ILE A 114 7.54 20.78 -2.79
CA ILE A 114 8.98 20.73 -3.10
C ILE A 114 9.52 22.13 -3.40
N CYS A 115 8.79 22.91 -4.19
CA CYS A 115 9.13 24.30 -4.51
C CYS A 115 8.84 25.29 -3.38
N LYS A 116 8.28 24.84 -2.25
CA LYS A 116 7.93 25.65 -1.07
C LYS A 116 7.11 26.89 -1.43
N THR A 117 6.14 26.72 -2.31
CA THR A 117 5.24 27.81 -2.72
C THR A 117 4.30 28.20 -1.58
N GLU A 118 3.78 29.43 -1.60
CA GLU A 118 2.86 29.91 -0.58
C GLU A 118 1.44 29.30 -0.71
N ASN A 119 1.07 28.83 -1.91
CA ASN A 119 -0.28 28.38 -2.26
C ASN A 119 -0.46 26.84 -2.16
N ILE A 120 0.20 26.21 -1.19
CA ILE A 120 -0.01 24.79 -0.87
C ILE A 120 -1.39 24.64 -0.22
N SER A 121 -2.24 23.74 -0.74
CA SER A 121 -3.56 23.48 -0.15
C SER A 121 -3.42 22.91 1.26
N ARG A 122 -4.21 23.43 2.20
CA ARG A 122 -4.34 22.88 3.56
C ARG A 122 -5.71 22.26 3.82
N ARG A 123 -6.48 22.04 2.75
CA ARG A 123 -7.84 21.51 2.79
C ARG A 123 -7.88 20.16 2.09
N LEU A 124 -8.75 19.28 2.56
CA LEU A 124 -9.09 18.04 1.87
C LEU A 124 -9.85 18.44 0.61
N ILE A 125 -9.28 18.16 -0.56
CA ILE A 125 -9.97 18.33 -1.82
C ILE A 125 -10.78 17.06 -2.04
N HIS A 126 -12.10 17.18 -2.08
CA HIS A 126 -13.01 16.10 -2.44
C HIS A 126 -13.61 16.40 -3.82
N VAL A 127 -13.71 15.36 -4.64
CA VAL A 127 -14.27 15.43 -5.98
C VAL A 127 -15.28 14.32 -6.14
N ASP A 128 -16.47 14.66 -6.66
CA ASP A 128 -17.45 13.70 -7.14
C ASP A 128 -17.72 13.98 -8.61
N LEU A 129 -17.28 13.08 -9.49
CA LEU A 129 -17.44 13.24 -10.94
C LEU A 129 -18.84 12.88 -11.44
N ALA A 130 -19.61 12.11 -10.68
CA ALA A 130 -21.01 11.85 -11.02
C ALA A 130 -21.87 13.08 -10.75
N ALA A 131 -21.59 13.79 -9.65
CA ALA A 131 -22.24 15.05 -9.31
C ALA A 131 -21.61 16.29 -9.97
N GLY A 132 -20.37 16.17 -10.47
CA GLY A 132 -19.61 17.28 -11.04
C GLY A 132 -19.12 18.31 -10.01
N THR A 133 -18.89 17.88 -8.76
CA THR A 133 -18.56 18.78 -7.64
C THR A 133 -17.09 18.71 -7.24
N PHE A 134 -16.58 19.85 -6.79
CA PHE A 134 -15.24 20.02 -6.22
C PHE A 134 -15.35 20.81 -4.92
N GLU A 135 -14.96 20.19 -3.82
CA GLU A 135 -15.11 20.77 -2.49
C GLU A 135 -13.77 20.83 -1.78
N ALA A 136 -13.51 21.95 -1.10
CA ALA A 136 -12.35 22.11 -0.24
C ALA A 136 -12.81 22.08 1.22
N ILE A 137 -12.54 20.99 1.91
CA ILE A 137 -13.04 20.71 3.26
C ILE A 137 -11.92 21.01 4.27
N ALA A 138 -12.26 21.72 5.36
CA ALA A 138 -11.31 21.98 6.43
C ALA A 138 -11.04 20.70 7.21
N VAL A 139 -9.77 20.41 7.49
CA VAL A 139 -9.37 19.31 8.36
C VAL A 139 -8.68 19.91 9.57
N GLU A 140 -9.18 19.59 10.76
CA GLU A 140 -8.65 20.10 12.01
C GLU A 140 -7.69 19.12 12.67
N ARG A 141 -6.65 19.68 13.29
CA ARG A 141 -5.70 18.89 14.08
C ARG A 141 -6.34 18.60 15.44
N SER A 142 -6.71 17.34 15.67
CA SER A 142 -7.20 16.90 16.96
C SER A 142 -6.12 16.99 18.05
N GLU A 143 -6.44 17.61 19.18
CA GLU A 143 -5.56 17.71 20.35
C GLU A 143 -5.28 16.36 21.03
N SER A 144 -6.17 15.38 20.83
CA SER A 144 -6.03 14.05 21.41
C SER A 144 -5.42 13.02 20.45
N CYS A 145 -4.99 13.45 19.26
CA CYS A 145 -4.52 12.56 18.20
C CYS A 145 -3.35 11.66 18.66
N PRO A 146 -3.47 10.33 18.55
CA PRO A 146 -2.43 9.42 19.02
C PRO A 146 -1.12 9.58 18.24
N ALA A 147 -1.17 9.86 16.93
CA ALA A 147 0.04 10.02 16.13
C ALA A 147 0.66 11.42 16.26
N CYS A 148 0.05 12.46 15.69
CA CYS A 148 0.69 13.77 15.57
C CYS A 148 0.72 14.63 16.84
N VAL A 149 0.08 14.19 17.93
CA VAL A 149 0.18 14.84 19.25
C VAL A 149 0.92 13.95 20.25
N LYS A 150 0.49 12.69 20.40
CA LYS A 150 1.06 11.80 21.42
C LYS A 150 2.30 11.03 20.95
N GLY A 151 2.60 10.99 19.65
CA GLY A 151 3.74 10.25 19.10
C GLY A 151 3.61 8.73 19.20
N HIS A 152 2.38 8.22 19.33
CA HIS A 152 2.09 6.79 19.39
C HIS A 152 1.95 6.24 17.96
N PHE A 153 3.00 5.58 17.48
CA PHE A 153 3.13 5.04 16.13
C PHE A 153 2.84 3.54 16.09
N GLU A 154 1.58 3.18 16.36
CA GLU A 154 1.11 1.78 16.45
C GLU A 154 1.48 0.94 15.23
N TYR A 155 1.31 1.45 14.01
CA TYR A 155 1.52 0.66 12.80
C TYR A 155 2.99 0.51 12.45
N LEU A 156 3.81 1.50 12.83
CA LEU A 156 5.25 1.41 12.69
C LEU A 156 5.88 0.47 13.74
N GLY A 157 5.30 0.41 14.94
CA GLY A 157 5.76 -0.45 16.03
C GLY A 157 5.26 -1.91 15.98
N LYS A 158 4.38 -2.27 15.03
CA LYS A 158 3.88 -3.64 14.88
C LYS A 158 5.03 -4.59 14.50
N GLU A 159 5.26 -5.61 15.34
CA GLU A 159 6.12 -6.74 15.00
C GLU A 159 5.63 -7.43 13.72
N ARG A 160 6.57 -7.79 12.84
CA ARG A 160 6.26 -8.58 11.64
C ARG A 160 5.78 -9.97 12.07
N THR A 161 4.47 -10.17 11.95
CA THR A 161 3.91 -11.52 11.96
C THR A 161 3.78 -12.00 10.52
N SER A 162 3.98 -13.30 10.29
CA SER A 162 3.71 -13.88 8.98
C SER A 162 2.24 -13.68 8.66
N SER A 163 1.94 -12.88 7.65
CA SER A 163 0.57 -12.57 7.27
C SER A 163 0.19 -13.34 6.02
N ALA A 164 -1.07 -13.76 5.99
CA ALA A 164 -1.69 -14.31 4.81
C ALA A 164 -3.00 -13.58 4.65
N VAL A 165 -3.11 -12.81 3.57
CA VAL A 165 -4.26 -11.95 3.30
C VAL A 165 -4.95 -12.49 2.06
N SER A 166 -6.23 -12.83 2.20
CA SER A 166 -7.06 -13.14 1.03
C SER A 166 -7.23 -11.87 0.21
N LEU A 167 -6.84 -11.92 -1.06
CA LEU A 167 -7.09 -10.87 -2.04
C LEU A 167 -8.53 -11.05 -2.54
N CYS A 168 -9.43 -10.22 -2.00
CA CYS A 168 -10.86 -10.24 -2.33
C CYS A 168 -11.08 -10.19 -3.85
N GLY A 169 -12.10 -10.89 -4.36
CA GLY A 169 -12.43 -10.89 -5.79
C GLY A 169 -11.46 -11.60 -6.74
N ARG A 170 -10.27 -12.04 -6.27
CA ARG A 170 -9.23 -12.67 -7.13
C ARG A 170 -9.05 -14.17 -6.93
N ASN A 171 -9.85 -14.79 -6.05
CA ASN A 171 -9.70 -16.19 -5.62
C ASN A 171 -8.22 -16.54 -5.33
N SER A 172 -7.56 -15.67 -4.57
CA SER A 172 -6.14 -15.77 -4.28
C SER A 172 -5.79 -15.28 -2.89
N VAL A 173 -4.75 -15.85 -2.29
CA VAL A 173 -4.20 -15.45 -1.00
C VAL A 173 -2.74 -15.04 -1.20
N GLN A 174 -2.40 -13.85 -0.71
CA GLN A 174 -1.01 -13.40 -0.66
C GLN A 174 -0.40 -13.80 0.68
N ILE A 175 0.79 -14.38 0.63
CA ILE A 175 1.57 -14.81 1.79
C ILE A 175 2.82 -13.95 1.87
N VAL A 176 2.96 -13.30 3.02
CA VAL A 176 4.11 -12.48 3.39
C VAL A 176 4.78 -13.13 4.60
N PRO A 177 5.97 -13.72 4.44
CA PRO A 177 6.67 -14.35 5.56
C PRO A 177 7.17 -13.29 6.56
N ALA A 178 7.31 -13.70 7.82
CA ALA A 178 7.75 -12.80 8.90
C ALA A 178 9.21 -12.33 8.72
N ASN A 179 10.07 -13.21 8.21
CA ASN A 179 11.49 -12.97 8.06
C ASN A 179 11.81 -12.43 6.66
N GLU A 180 12.66 -11.41 6.62
CA GLU A 180 13.24 -10.90 5.38
C GLU A 180 14.33 -11.87 4.91
N THR A 181 13.99 -12.75 3.97
CA THR A 181 14.93 -13.65 3.32
C THR A 181 14.81 -13.54 1.80
N THR A 182 15.86 -13.97 1.10
CA THR A 182 15.85 -14.06 -0.36
C THR A 182 15.94 -15.51 -0.77
N VAL A 183 15.19 -15.90 -1.80
CA VAL A 183 15.32 -17.23 -2.40
C VAL A 183 15.96 -17.11 -3.78
N ASP A 184 16.90 -18.00 -4.07
CA ASP A 184 17.40 -18.18 -5.43
C ASP A 184 16.30 -18.81 -6.28
N LEU A 185 15.63 -17.99 -7.09
CA LEU A 185 14.55 -18.42 -7.97
C LEU A 185 15.01 -19.49 -8.97
N LYS A 186 16.29 -19.54 -9.37
CA LYS A 186 16.81 -20.59 -10.27
C LYS A 186 16.91 -21.93 -9.55
N ALA A 187 17.31 -21.92 -8.28
CA ALA A 187 17.33 -23.12 -7.46
C ALA A 187 15.90 -23.61 -7.18
N LEU A 188 14.99 -22.69 -6.85
CA LEU A 188 13.58 -22.99 -6.65
C LEU A 188 12.92 -23.56 -7.93
N GLU A 189 13.21 -22.99 -9.09
CA GLU A 189 12.76 -23.50 -10.39
C GLU A 189 13.18 -24.96 -10.61
N LYS A 190 14.45 -25.29 -10.37
CA LYS A 190 14.95 -26.67 -10.51
C LYS A 190 14.21 -27.63 -9.60
N LYS A 191 13.92 -27.23 -8.35
CA LYS A 191 13.13 -28.02 -7.39
C LYS A 191 11.71 -28.23 -7.92
N LEU A 192 11.03 -27.15 -8.34
CA LEU A 192 9.61 -27.18 -8.71
C LEU A 192 9.32 -27.86 -10.04
N LYS A 193 10.26 -27.82 -11.01
CA LYS A 193 10.14 -28.53 -12.29
C LYS A 193 9.99 -30.04 -12.16
N THR A 194 10.42 -30.62 -11.04
CA THR A 194 10.27 -32.07 -10.80
C THR A 194 8.85 -32.47 -10.40
N VAL A 195 8.01 -31.51 -10.00
CA VAL A 195 6.71 -31.78 -9.38
C VAL A 195 5.53 -31.09 -10.06
N GLY A 196 5.74 -30.14 -10.97
CA GLY A 196 4.69 -29.44 -11.72
C GLY A 196 5.23 -28.47 -12.77
N ASP A 197 4.34 -27.67 -13.35
CA ASP A 197 4.68 -26.74 -14.44
C ASP A 197 5.28 -25.45 -13.87
N VAL A 198 6.40 -25.02 -14.44
CA VAL A 198 7.09 -23.80 -14.01
C VAL A 198 7.32 -22.88 -15.20
N SER A 199 6.98 -21.60 -15.04
CA SER A 199 7.25 -20.55 -16.02
C SER A 199 7.79 -19.28 -15.35
N HIS A 200 8.39 -18.39 -16.15
CA HIS A 200 8.88 -17.10 -15.69
C HIS A 200 8.01 -15.97 -16.24
N MET A 201 7.75 -14.98 -15.40
CA MET A 201 7.08 -13.72 -15.76
C MET A 201 7.94 -12.55 -15.29
N GLY A 202 8.95 -12.19 -16.08
CA GLY A 202 9.94 -11.17 -15.69
C GLY A 202 10.80 -11.66 -14.52
N TYR A 203 10.70 -10.97 -13.37
CA TYR A 203 11.44 -11.31 -12.14
C TYR A 203 10.69 -12.26 -11.20
N LEU A 204 9.55 -12.81 -11.65
CA LEU A 204 8.70 -13.68 -10.86
C LEU A 204 8.74 -15.12 -11.40
N LEU A 205 8.75 -16.07 -10.47
CA LEU A 205 8.64 -17.49 -10.78
C LEU A 205 7.18 -17.92 -10.61
N ASN A 206 6.60 -18.52 -11.64
CA ASN A 206 5.24 -19.02 -11.60
C ASN A 206 5.25 -20.56 -11.57
N PHE A 207 4.51 -21.15 -10.63
CA PHE A 207 4.40 -22.60 -10.47
C PHE A 207 2.94 -23.02 -10.49
N LYS A 208 2.60 -24.01 -11.30
CA LYS A 208 1.22 -24.54 -11.43
C LYS A 208 1.17 -26.01 -11.09
N LYS A 209 0.21 -26.38 -10.25
CA LYS A 209 -0.07 -27.77 -9.89
C LYS A 209 -1.49 -27.93 -9.34
N GLU A 210 -2.17 -29.00 -9.74
CA GLU A 210 -3.47 -29.42 -9.18
C GLU A 210 -4.50 -28.28 -9.10
N GLY A 211 -4.62 -27.48 -10.17
CA GLY A 211 -5.59 -26.38 -10.26
C GLY A 211 -5.20 -25.11 -9.50
N HIS A 212 -4.02 -25.07 -8.86
CA HIS A 212 -3.51 -23.91 -8.13
C HIS A 212 -2.29 -23.32 -8.85
N GLU A 213 -2.12 -22.00 -8.72
CA GLU A 213 -1.00 -21.25 -9.29
C GLU A 213 -0.30 -20.46 -8.18
N LEU A 214 1.00 -20.63 -8.02
CA LEU A 214 1.84 -19.95 -7.03
C LEU A 214 2.80 -19.01 -7.76
N VAL A 215 2.58 -17.71 -7.61
CA VAL A 215 3.48 -16.66 -8.12
C VAL A 215 4.44 -16.29 -7.02
N CYS A 216 5.72 -16.63 -7.18
CA CYS A 216 6.77 -16.45 -6.19
C CYS A 216 7.63 -15.23 -6.50
N PHE A 217 7.90 -14.43 -5.48
CA PHE A 217 8.75 -13.25 -5.53
C PHE A 217 10.17 -13.57 -5.03
N PRO A 218 11.20 -12.81 -5.45
CA PRO A 218 12.57 -12.99 -4.95
C PRO A 218 12.72 -12.84 -3.43
N ASP A 219 11.87 -12.02 -2.83
CA ASP A 219 11.80 -11.73 -1.39
C ASP A 219 10.86 -12.70 -0.65
N VAL A 220 10.75 -13.94 -1.14
CA VAL A 220 9.96 -15.07 -0.60
C VAL A 220 8.45 -14.84 -0.46
N ARG A 221 7.92 -13.66 -0.81
CA ARG A 221 6.47 -13.49 -0.93
C ARG A 221 5.92 -14.43 -1.99
N ALA A 222 4.66 -14.82 -1.82
CA ALA A 222 3.96 -15.57 -2.83
C ALA A 222 2.49 -15.18 -2.92
N ILE A 223 1.93 -15.24 -4.12
CA ILE A 223 0.49 -15.18 -4.34
C ILE A 223 0.02 -16.57 -4.77
N VAL A 224 -0.83 -17.18 -3.95
CA VAL A 224 -1.46 -18.47 -4.22
C VAL A 224 -2.83 -18.21 -4.83
N ARG A 225 -3.01 -18.52 -6.11
CA ARG A 225 -4.28 -18.42 -6.85
C ARG A 225 -4.97 -19.78 -6.92
N GLY A 226 -6.29 -19.74 -7.05
CA GLY A 226 -7.15 -20.92 -7.04
C GLY A 226 -7.77 -21.21 -5.67
N THR A 227 -7.53 -20.35 -4.67
CA THR A 227 -8.13 -20.46 -3.34
C THR A 227 -8.21 -19.11 -2.63
N SER A 228 -9.26 -18.91 -1.84
CA SER A 228 -9.36 -17.85 -0.82
C SER A 228 -9.18 -18.38 0.61
N ASP A 229 -8.93 -19.69 0.77
CA ASP A 229 -8.69 -20.33 2.06
C ASP A 229 -7.23 -20.10 2.48
N ILE A 230 -7.05 -19.34 3.56
CA ILE A 230 -5.75 -18.99 4.12
C ILE A 230 -4.98 -20.24 4.60
N GLY A 231 -5.66 -21.22 5.20
CA GLY A 231 -5.05 -22.45 5.68
C GLY A 231 -4.51 -23.31 4.53
N LEU A 232 -5.31 -23.46 3.46
CA LEU A 232 -4.88 -24.16 2.25
C LEU A 232 -3.71 -23.44 1.58
N ALA A 233 -3.81 -22.11 1.41
CA ALA A 233 -2.74 -21.31 0.81
C ALA A 233 -1.42 -21.45 1.58
N LYS A 234 -1.45 -21.34 2.92
CA LYS A 234 -0.27 -21.56 3.78
C LYS A 234 0.31 -22.95 3.62
N SER A 235 -0.53 -23.99 3.55
CA SER A 235 -0.09 -25.38 3.35
C SER A 235 0.62 -25.57 2.00
N LEU A 236 0.05 -25.03 0.92
CA LEU A 236 0.65 -25.06 -0.42
C LEU A 236 1.98 -24.31 -0.46
N TYR A 237 2.02 -23.12 0.15
CA TYR A 237 3.24 -22.34 0.27
C TYR A 237 4.34 -23.09 1.02
N SER A 238 4.06 -23.60 2.22
CA SER A 238 5.06 -24.35 3.01
C SER A 238 5.54 -25.60 2.29
N ARG A 239 4.67 -26.29 1.54
CA ARG A 239 5.02 -27.50 0.79
C ARG A 239 5.99 -27.23 -0.36
N TYR A 240 5.77 -26.15 -1.11
CA TYR A 240 6.49 -25.92 -2.37
C TYR A 240 7.59 -24.87 -2.26
N ILE A 241 7.36 -23.81 -1.48
CA ILE A 241 8.24 -22.65 -1.36
C ILE A 241 8.95 -22.62 0.01
N GLY A 242 8.25 -22.99 1.07
CA GLY A 242 8.81 -23.12 2.41
C GLY A 242 9.99 -24.10 2.44
N ASN A 243 10.94 -23.82 3.34
CA ASN A 243 12.02 -24.76 3.68
C ASN A 243 11.48 -25.96 4.44
#